data_AF-A0A318YJ31-F1
#
_entry.id   AF-A0A318YJ31-F1
#
_cell.length_a   1.000
_cell.length_b   1.000
_cell.length_c   1.000
_cell.angle_alpha   90.00
_cell.angle_beta   90.00
_cell.angle_gamma   90.00
#
_symmetry.space_group_name_H-M   'P 1'
#
loop_
_entity.id
_entity.type
_entity.pdbx_description
1 polymer ?
#
loop_
_entity_poly.entity_id
_entity_poly.type
_entity_poly.pdbx_seq_one_letter_code
_entity_poly.pdbx_strand_id
1 'polypeptide(L)'
;MADILTQLQTCLDQLATQFYATLCYLTTYHDNIPATPPPTSTTPSAAPLLAKIPKNASTPPVPASAPQAAQSQSQASPPPPDSTNPPGQGQNADNQQQQNADGTAEGLPAPDSPATFAARQRELARDLVIKEQQIEYLISVLPGIDSSEAEQERRIRELE
;
A
#
# COMPACT_ATOMS: atom_id res chain seq x y z
N MET A 1 28.61 -33.97 1.25
CA MET A 1 29.70 -33.01 1.53
C MET A 1 29.79 -32.16 0.27
N ALA A 2 29.21 -30.96 0.27
CA ALA A 2 29.19 -30.11 -0.92
C ALA A 2 30.59 -29.54 -1.16
N ASP A 3 31.01 -29.50 -2.43
CA ASP A 3 32.25 -28.85 -2.85
C ASP A 3 32.21 -27.35 -2.49
N ILE A 4 33.35 -26.78 -2.10
CA ILE A 4 33.47 -25.38 -1.67
C ILE A 4 33.08 -24.45 -2.83
N LEU A 5 33.40 -24.82 -4.07
CA LEU A 5 32.98 -24.06 -5.26
C LEU A 5 31.46 -24.07 -5.43
N THR A 6 30.81 -25.21 -5.22
CA THR A 6 29.34 -25.33 -5.26
C THR A 6 28.69 -24.56 -4.11
N GLN A 7 29.33 -24.53 -2.94
CA GLN A 7 28.88 -23.74 -1.80
C GLN A 7 28.97 -22.24 -2.10
N LEU A 8 30.07 -21.77 -2.71
CA LEU A 8 30.24 -20.38 -3.11
C LEU A 8 29.16 -19.94 -4.12
N GLN A 9 28.87 -20.78 -5.12
CA GLN A 9 27.77 -20.55 -6.06
C GLN A 9 26.43 -20.39 -5.35
N THR A 10 26.12 -21.32 -4.43
CA THR A 10 24.88 -21.28 -3.64
C THR A 10 24.80 -20.00 -2.78
N CYS A 11 25.92 -19.57 -2.19
CA CYS A 11 25.98 -18.34 -1.41
C CYS A 11 25.73 -17.10 -2.26
N LEU A 12 26.31 -17.01 -3.46
CA LEU A 12 26.08 -15.90 -4.38
C LEU A 12 24.63 -15.84 -4.88
N ASP A 13 24.03 -16.98 -5.22
CA ASP A 13 22.62 -17.03 -5.62
C ASP A 13 21.68 -16.56 -4.50
N GLN A 14 21.97 -16.95 -3.27
CA GLN A 14 21.20 -16.50 -2.10
C GLN A 14 21.39 -15.01 -1.83
N LEU A 15 22.60 -14.48 -2.02
CA LEU A 15 22.89 -13.04 -1.86
C LEU A 15 22.15 -12.21 -2.93
N ALA A 16 22.13 -12.65 -4.18
CA ALA A 16 21.36 -12.00 -5.24
C ALA A 16 19.85 -12.00 -4.94
N THR A 17 19.31 -13.14 -4.48
CA THR A 17 17.91 -13.26 -4.05
C THR A 17 17.60 -12.28 -2.92
N GLN A 18 18.51 -12.17 -1.95
CA GLN A 18 18.38 -11.25 -0.84
C GLN A 18 18.42 -9.79 -1.29
N PHE A 19 19.30 -9.41 -2.22
CA PHE A 19 19.31 -8.06 -2.79
C PHE A 19 17.98 -7.71 -3.43
N TYR A 20 17.41 -8.61 -4.22
CA TYR A 20 16.10 -8.36 -4.83
C TYR A 20 15.01 -8.21 -3.76
N ALA A 21 14.95 -9.13 -2.79
CA ALA A 21 13.95 -9.08 -1.73
C ALA A 21 14.06 -7.81 -0.86
N THR A 22 15.28 -7.37 -0.57
CA THR A 22 15.53 -6.14 0.19
C THR A 22 15.07 -4.90 -0.56
N LEU A 23 15.38 -4.78 -1.86
CA LEU A 23 14.91 -3.67 -2.69
C LEU A 23 13.38 -3.67 -2.82
N CYS A 24 12.76 -4.83 -3.00
CA CYS A 24 11.30 -4.94 -3.03
C CYS A 24 10.68 -4.49 -1.70
N TYR A 25 11.22 -4.95 -0.57
CA TYR A 25 10.73 -4.55 0.75
C TYR A 25 10.83 -3.05 0.97
N LEU A 26 12.00 -2.45 0.69
CA LEU A 26 12.21 -1.01 0.81
C LEU A 26 11.23 -0.21 -0.08
N THR A 27 11.02 -0.65 -1.32
CA THR A 27 10.12 0.03 -2.25
C THR A 27 8.66 -0.11 -1.85
N THR A 28 8.26 -1.24 -1.27
CA THR A 28 6.85 -1.54 -1.01
C THR A 28 6.37 -0.99 0.34
N TYR A 29 7.24 -0.95 1.36
CA TYR A 29 6.87 -0.63 2.73
C TYR A 29 7.42 0.70 3.24
N HIS A 30 8.03 1.53 2.38
CA HIS A 30 8.51 2.86 2.79
C HIS A 30 7.34 3.80 3.11
N ASP A 31 7.56 4.67 4.09
CA ASP A 31 6.63 5.75 4.42
C ASP A 31 6.86 6.96 3.49
N ASN A 32 5.77 7.59 3.05
CA ASN A 32 5.83 8.78 2.20
C ASN A 32 6.02 10.00 3.10
N ILE A 33 7.26 10.48 3.20
CA ILE A 33 7.54 11.69 3.98
C ILE A 33 6.87 12.88 3.28
N PRO A 34 6.00 13.66 3.96
CA PRO A 34 5.37 14.81 3.36
C PRO A 34 6.44 15.85 2.97
N ALA A 35 6.33 16.38 1.76
CA ALA A 35 7.23 17.41 1.27
C ALA A 35 7.22 18.61 2.23
N THR A 36 8.40 19.10 2.60
CA THR A 36 8.51 20.33 3.40
C THR A 36 7.88 21.48 2.61
N PRO A 37 6.89 22.19 3.17
CA PRO A 37 6.32 23.33 2.47
C PRO A 37 7.40 24.41 2.30
N PRO A 38 7.40 25.13 1.15
CA PRO A 38 8.37 26.20 0.90
C PRO A 38 8.27 27.28 1.99
N PRO A 39 9.39 27.93 2.38
CA PRO A 39 9.48 28.79 3.56
C PRO A 39 8.66 30.11 3.50
N THR A 40 7.78 30.31 2.52
CA THR A 40 7.06 31.58 2.30
C THR A 40 5.59 31.44 1.88
N SER A 41 4.86 30.42 2.30
CA SER A 41 3.41 30.35 2.02
C SER A 41 2.56 30.94 3.16
N THR A 42 2.48 32.27 3.23
CA THR A 42 1.29 32.98 3.77
C THR A 42 0.16 32.98 2.73
N THR A 43 0.01 31.92 1.95
CA THR A 43 -1.08 31.76 1.00
C THR A 43 -2.12 30.82 1.59
N PRO A 44 -3.36 31.29 1.87
CA PRO A 44 -4.43 30.40 2.26
C PRO A 44 -4.64 29.39 1.13
N SER A 45 -4.88 28.13 1.52
CA SER A 45 -5.19 27.00 0.64
C SER A 45 -6.00 27.42 -0.59
N ALA A 46 -5.30 27.57 -1.73
CA ALA A 46 -5.90 27.90 -3.01
C ALA A 46 -6.45 26.65 -3.72
N ALA A 47 -7.07 25.75 -2.95
CA ALA A 47 -8.00 24.78 -3.51
C ALA A 47 -9.37 25.46 -3.53
N PRO A 48 -9.89 25.93 -4.68
CA PRO A 48 -11.24 26.43 -4.72
C PRO A 48 -12.18 25.28 -4.36
N LEU A 49 -12.98 25.46 -3.31
CA LEU A 49 -14.07 24.54 -2.99
C LEU A 49 -14.93 24.38 -4.24
N LEU A 50 -15.03 23.15 -4.75
CA LEU A 50 -15.83 22.82 -5.92
C LEU A 50 -17.29 23.24 -5.65
N ALA A 51 -17.68 24.40 -6.16
CA ALA A 51 -19.03 24.90 -6.04
C ALA A 51 -19.96 23.90 -6.71
N LYS A 52 -20.90 23.33 -5.94
CA LYS A 52 -21.97 22.45 -6.44
C LYS A 52 -22.74 23.21 -7.52
N ILE A 53 -22.48 22.86 -8.77
CA ILE A 53 -23.20 23.39 -9.94
C ILE A 53 -24.69 23.06 -9.74
N PRO A 54 -25.59 24.06 -9.72
CA PRO A 54 -27.02 23.78 -9.65
C PRO A 54 -27.42 23.06 -10.94
N LYS A 55 -28.04 21.88 -10.80
CA LYS A 55 -28.63 21.15 -11.93
C LYS A 55 -29.59 22.07 -12.66
N ASN A 56 -29.37 22.21 -13.97
CA ASN A 56 -30.16 23.01 -14.90
C ASN A 56 -31.65 22.62 -14.76
N ALA A 57 -32.45 23.48 -14.10
CA ALA A 57 -33.90 23.34 -14.06
C ALA A 57 -34.44 23.74 -15.43
N SER A 58 -34.66 22.76 -16.30
CA SER A 58 -35.38 22.94 -17.55
C SER A 58 -36.88 23.07 -17.24
N THR A 59 -37.36 24.29 -17.08
CA THR A 59 -38.79 24.61 -17.20
C THR A 59 -39.02 25.29 -18.55
N PRO A 60 -39.81 24.71 -19.46
CA PRO A 60 -40.09 25.31 -20.76
C PRO A 60 -41.01 26.55 -20.65
N PRO A 61 -40.93 27.50 -21.60
CA PRO A 61 -41.71 28.73 -21.56
C PRO A 61 -43.15 28.50 -22.03
N VAL A 62 -44.12 28.97 -21.25
CA VAL A 62 -45.51 29.18 -21.67
C VAL A 62 -45.69 30.62 -22.17
N PRO A 63 -46.35 30.85 -23.32
CA PRO A 63 -46.92 32.16 -23.61
C PRO A 63 -48.45 32.16 -23.62
N ALA A 64 -48.98 33.30 -23.16
CA ALA A 64 -50.21 33.98 -23.54
C ALA A 64 -51.60 33.52 -23.02
N SER A 65 -52.25 34.50 -22.36
CA SER A 65 -53.70 34.81 -22.32
C SER A 65 -54.49 34.40 -21.06
N ALA A 66 -55.19 35.42 -20.51
CA ALA A 66 -55.97 35.50 -19.26
C ALA A 66 -57.42 34.93 -19.38
N PRO A 67 -58.39 35.19 -18.47
CA PRO A 67 -58.43 35.22 -16.99
C PRO A 67 -59.62 34.36 -16.39
N GLN A 68 -59.85 34.46 -15.07
CA GLN A 68 -61.16 34.40 -14.33
C GLN A 68 -61.63 33.15 -13.53
N ALA A 69 -61.77 33.40 -12.22
CA ALA A 69 -62.99 33.30 -11.37
C ALA A 69 -63.30 32.07 -10.46
N ALA A 70 -63.70 32.42 -9.22
CA ALA A 70 -64.61 31.77 -8.23
C ALA A 70 -64.15 30.47 -7.51
N GLN A 71 -63.93 30.42 -6.18
CA GLN A 71 -64.81 30.44 -4.97
C GLN A 71 -65.48 29.08 -4.56
N SER A 72 -65.57 28.86 -3.22
CA SER A 72 -66.35 27.86 -2.40
C SER A 72 -65.69 26.49 -2.06
N GLN A 73 -65.29 26.19 -0.80
CA GLN A 73 -66.01 25.65 0.40
C GLN A 73 -66.49 24.18 0.26
N SER A 74 -66.08 23.19 1.08
CA SER A 74 -66.73 22.71 2.34
C SER A 74 -66.01 21.42 2.87
N GLN A 75 -65.62 21.28 4.17
CA GLN A 75 -66.21 20.45 5.28
C GLN A 75 -66.03 18.90 5.13
N ALA A 76 -65.64 18.02 6.08
CA ALA A 76 -65.75 17.90 7.55
C ALA A 76 -64.72 16.87 8.17
N SER A 77 -64.71 16.72 9.52
CA SER A 77 -63.76 15.96 10.39
C SER A 77 -64.33 14.58 10.95
N PRO A 78 -63.92 13.99 12.11
CA PRO A 78 -62.93 12.90 12.39
C PRO A 78 -63.52 11.57 13.04
N PRO A 79 -62.93 10.83 14.06
CA PRO A 79 -62.41 9.42 14.09
C PRO A 79 -63.14 8.44 15.11
N PRO A 80 -62.51 7.47 15.86
CA PRO A 80 -61.82 6.14 15.67
C PRO A 80 -62.62 4.96 16.37
N PRO A 81 -62.10 3.86 17.02
CA PRO A 81 -60.84 3.06 17.01
C PRO A 81 -61.04 1.51 16.86
N ASP A 82 -59.99 0.69 16.70
CA ASP A 82 -59.64 -0.43 17.62
C ASP A 82 -58.36 -1.20 17.17
N SER A 83 -57.79 -1.90 18.13
CA SER A 83 -56.41 -2.35 18.33
C SER A 83 -56.09 -3.72 17.73
N THR A 84 -54.82 -3.96 17.37
CA THR A 84 -53.99 -5.09 17.87
C THR A 84 -52.58 -5.06 17.26
N ASN A 85 -51.57 -5.18 18.12
CA ASN A 85 -50.13 -5.36 17.89
C ASN A 85 -49.68 -6.45 18.91
N PRO A 86 -48.47 -7.08 18.90
CA PRO A 86 -47.22 -6.80 18.15
C PRO A 86 -46.47 -8.12 17.74
N PRO A 87 -45.13 -8.22 17.66
CA PRO A 87 -44.11 -7.41 16.96
C PRO A 87 -43.28 -8.25 15.95
N GLY A 88 -43.05 -7.71 14.75
CA GLY A 88 -41.95 -8.12 13.88
C GLY A 88 -40.66 -7.40 14.30
N GLN A 89 -39.68 -8.15 14.79
CA GLN A 89 -38.40 -7.64 15.28
C GLN A 89 -37.46 -7.36 14.10
N GLY A 90 -37.54 -6.14 13.56
CA GLY A 90 -36.53 -5.53 12.70
C GLY A 90 -35.80 -4.43 13.47
N GLN A 91 -34.67 -4.78 14.09
CA GLN A 91 -33.66 -3.84 14.61
C GLN A 91 -32.34 -4.25 13.94
N ASN A 92 -31.82 -3.47 12.99
CA ASN A 92 -30.98 -2.28 13.24
C ASN A 92 -29.86 -2.57 14.24
N ALA A 93 -28.80 -3.19 13.75
CA ALA A 93 -27.44 -3.09 14.28
C ALA A 93 -26.43 -3.25 13.14
N ASP A 94 -26.57 -2.39 12.12
CA ASP A 94 -25.56 -2.21 11.08
C ASP A 94 -25.32 -0.71 10.96
N ASN A 95 -24.35 -0.21 11.72
CA ASN A 95 -23.75 1.10 11.53
C ASN A 95 -22.50 1.27 12.40
N GLN A 96 -21.41 0.61 11.99
CA GLN A 96 -20.05 1.11 12.20
C GLN A 96 -19.20 1.00 10.93
N GLN A 97 -19.77 1.36 9.78
CA GLN A 97 -18.95 1.51 8.57
C GLN A 97 -19.35 2.76 7.79
N GLN A 98 -19.10 3.91 8.41
CA GLN A 98 -18.87 5.17 7.70
C GLN A 98 -17.35 5.33 7.60
N GLN A 99 -16.74 4.78 6.54
CA GLN A 99 -16.21 5.57 5.42
C GLN A 99 -15.26 6.69 5.85
N ASN A 100 -13.97 6.39 5.83
CA ASN A 100 -13.01 7.32 5.23
C ASN A 100 -12.60 6.71 3.89
N ALA A 101 -12.99 7.40 2.83
CA ALA A 101 -12.53 7.16 1.49
C ALA A 101 -11.04 7.53 1.40
N ASP A 102 -10.20 6.58 1.01
CA ASP A 102 -9.09 6.90 0.13
C ASP A 102 -8.90 5.76 -0.87
N GLY A 103 -8.85 6.13 -2.15
CA GLY A 103 -8.79 5.20 -3.28
C GLY A 103 -7.43 4.54 -3.40
N THR A 104 -7.09 3.69 -2.44
CA THR A 104 -5.82 2.98 -2.43
C THR A 104 -5.89 1.86 -3.47
N ALA A 105 -5.02 1.95 -4.48
CA ALA A 105 -4.87 0.97 -5.55
C ALA A 105 -4.98 -0.47 -5.03
N GLU A 106 -5.87 -1.25 -5.64
CA GLU A 106 -6.06 -2.67 -5.32
C GLU A 106 -4.72 -3.41 -5.25
N GLY A 107 -4.38 -3.96 -4.08
CA GLY A 107 -3.38 -5.02 -3.93
C GLY A 107 -2.04 -4.65 -3.30
N LEU A 108 -1.74 -3.37 -3.03
CA LEU A 108 -0.48 -3.01 -2.37
C LEU A 108 -0.62 -3.07 -0.83
N PRO A 109 0.34 -3.69 -0.11
CA PRO A 109 0.30 -3.74 1.34
C PRO A 109 0.53 -2.34 1.94
N ALA A 110 -0.06 -2.09 3.12
CA ALA A 110 0.12 -0.82 3.81
C ALA A 110 1.60 -0.62 4.21
N PRO A 111 2.11 0.64 4.20
CA PRO A 111 3.44 0.97 4.70
C PRO A 111 3.66 0.53 6.14
N ASP A 112 4.89 0.18 6.47
CA ASP A 112 5.27 -0.12 7.86
C ASP A 112 5.38 1.14 8.71
N SER A 113 5.23 0.99 10.03
CA SER A 113 5.58 2.09 10.94
C SER A 113 7.07 2.46 10.79
N PRO A 114 7.46 3.74 10.95
CA PRO A 114 8.85 4.17 10.78
C PRO A 114 9.85 3.42 11.68
N ALA A 115 9.44 3.06 12.90
CA ALA A 115 10.26 2.30 13.83
C ALA A 115 10.48 0.85 13.34
N THR A 116 9.41 0.19 12.87
CA THR A 116 9.49 -1.17 12.31
C THR A 116 10.32 -1.18 11.03
N PHE A 117 10.08 -0.23 10.13
CA PHE A 117 10.80 -0.11 8.88
C PHE A 117 12.30 0.09 9.10
N ALA A 118 12.69 1.02 9.99
CA ALA A 118 14.09 1.24 10.33
C ALA A 118 14.75 0.02 10.99
N ALA A 119 14.02 -0.69 11.86
CA ALA A 119 14.51 -1.92 12.48
C ALA A 119 14.74 -3.02 11.43
N ARG A 120 13.77 -3.24 10.53
CA ARG A 120 13.89 -4.21 9.42
C ARG A 120 15.01 -3.83 8.46
N GLN A 121 15.11 -2.56 8.07
CA GLN A 121 16.20 -2.09 7.22
C GLN A 121 17.58 -2.42 7.83
N ARG A 122 17.74 -2.24 9.14
CA ARG A 122 18.99 -2.56 9.83
C ARG A 122 19.27 -4.06 9.88
N GLU A 123 18.24 -4.88 10.08
CA GLU A 123 18.36 -6.33 10.08
C GLU A 123 18.78 -6.85 8.69
N LEU A 124 18.11 -6.37 7.65
CA LEU A 124 18.43 -6.71 6.25
C LEU A 124 19.86 -6.30 5.89
N ALA A 125 20.29 -5.10 6.28
CA ALA A 125 21.66 -4.65 6.05
C ALA A 125 22.68 -5.51 6.80
N ARG A 126 22.39 -5.91 8.04
CA ARG A 126 23.26 -6.80 8.81
C ARG A 126 23.41 -8.16 8.13
N ASP A 127 22.30 -8.75 7.67
CA ASP A 127 22.34 -10.08 7.05
C ASP A 127 23.13 -10.07 5.73
N LEU A 128 22.95 -9.04 4.90
CA LEU A 128 23.77 -8.84 3.70
C LEU A 128 25.26 -8.76 4.02
N VAL A 129 25.64 -8.00 5.06
CA VAL A 129 27.04 -7.85 5.47
C VAL A 129 27.63 -9.15 6.00
N ILE A 130 26.84 -9.95 6.74
CA ILE A 130 27.29 -11.26 7.25
C ILE A 130 27.44 -12.25 6.09
N LYS A 131 26.51 -12.26 5.13
CA LYS A 131 26.59 -13.08 3.92
C LYS A 131 27.84 -12.78 3.10
N GLU A 132 28.18 -11.49 2.95
CA GLU A 132 29.41 -11.09 2.25
C GLU A 132 30.67 -11.59 2.96
N GLN A 133 30.73 -11.48 4.29
CA GLN A 133 31.84 -12.03 5.07
C GLN A 133 31.97 -13.55 4.92
N GLN A 134 30.84 -14.25 4.84
CA GLN A 134 30.84 -15.69 4.59
C GLN A 134 31.39 -16.02 3.20
N ILE A 135 31.06 -15.23 2.17
CA ILE A 135 31.58 -15.38 0.81
C ILE A 135 33.09 -15.14 0.79
N GLU A 136 33.57 -14.05 1.39
CA GLU A 136 35.00 -13.75 1.54
C GLU A 136 35.76 -14.89 2.25
N TYR A 137 35.19 -15.43 3.33
CA TYR A 137 35.77 -16.58 4.00
C TYR A 137 35.84 -17.80 3.08
N LEU A 138 34.76 -18.12 2.35
CA LEU A 138 34.75 -19.25 1.43
C LEU A 138 35.79 -19.11 0.32
N ILE A 139 35.98 -17.90 -0.21
CA ILE A 139 37.03 -17.60 -1.19
C ILE A 139 38.42 -17.85 -0.57
N SER A 140 38.65 -17.38 0.66
CA SER A 140 39.94 -17.54 1.34
C SER A 140 40.34 -19.00 1.61
N VAL A 141 39.36 -19.91 1.69
CA VAL A 141 39.60 -21.34 1.94
C VAL A 141 39.52 -22.19 0.67
N LEU A 142 39.48 -21.57 -0.52
CA LEU A 142 39.46 -22.31 -1.77
C LEU A 142 40.77 -23.10 -1.96
N PRO A 143 40.70 -24.42 -2.15
CA PRO A 143 41.89 -25.25 -2.30
C PRO A 143 42.61 -24.87 -3.60
N GLY A 144 43.90 -24.52 -3.47
CA GLY A 144 44.74 -24.17 -4.61
C GLY A 144 44.59 -22.72 -5.09
N ILE A 145 43.90 -21.84 -4.35
CA ILE A 145 43.78 -20.40 -4.71
C ILE A 145 45.13 -19.70 -4.82
N ASP A 146 46.12 -20.11 -4.01
CA ASP A 146 47.48 -19.55 -4.02
C ASP A 146 48.47 -20.37 -4.87
N SER A 147 48.05 -21.52 -5.43
CA SER A 147 48.94 -22.43 -6.16
C SER A 147 48.84 -22.19 -7.66
N SER A 148 49.98 -22.09 -8.33
CA SER A 148 50.00 -22.00 -9.79
C SER A 148 49.65 -23.33 -10.47
N GLU A 149 49.17 -23.27 -11.71
CA GLU A 149 48.88 -24.46 -12.53
C GLU A 149 50.10 -25.40 -12.62
N ALA A 150 51.29 -24.85 -12.87
CA ALA A 150 52.53 -25.64 -12.97
C ALA A 150 52.89 -26.37 -11.67
N GLU A 151 52.66 -25.77 -10.50
CA GLU A 151 52.87 -26.42 -9.20
C GLU A 151 51.84 -27.52 -8.95
N GLN A 152 50.57 -27.27 -9.33
CA GLN A 152 49.51 -28.26 -9.24
C GLN A 152 49.81 -29.46 -10.14
N GLU A 153 50.20 -29.25 -11.39
CA GLU A 153 50.59 -30.30 -12.34
C GLU A 153 51.78 -31.12 -11.84
N ARG A 154 52.81 -30.46 -11.31
CA ARG A 154 53.96 -31.14 -10.72
C ARG A 154 53.54 -32.03 -9.56
N ARG A 155 52.68 -31.50 -8.67
CA ARG A 155 52.15 -32.24 -7.52
C ARG A 155 51.32 -33.44 -7.95
N ILE A 156 50.53 -33.31 -9.02
CA ILE A 156 49.77 -34.44 -9.60
C ILE A 156 50.74 -35.52 -10.09
N ARG A 157 51.77 -35.16 -10.86
CA ARG A 157 52.76 -36.10 -11.39
C ARG A 157 53.59 -36.81 -10.31
N GLU A 158 53.81 -36.18 -9.16
CA GLU A 158 54.49 -36.80 -8.02
C GLU A 158 53.61 -37.79 -7.24
N LEU A 159 52.28 -37.74 -7.44
CA LEU A 159 51.29 -38.58 -6.76
C LEU A 159 50.73 -39.71 -7.65
N GLU A 160 50.99 -39.69 -8.96
CA GLU A 160 50.74 -40.78 -9.92
C GLU A 160 51.82 -41.87 -9.88
#